data_AF-A0A0X3PGI1-F1
#
_entry.id   AF-A0A0X3PGI1-F1
#
_cell.length_a   1.000
_cell.length_b   1.000
_cell.length_c   1.000
_cell.angle_alpha   90.00
_cell.angle_beta   90.00
_cell.angle_gamma   90.00
#
_symmetry.space_group_name_H-M   'P 1'
#
loop_
_entity.id
_entity.type
_entity.pdbx_description
1 polymer ?
#
loop_
_entity_poly.entity_id
_entity_poly.type
_entity_poly.pdbx_seq_one_letter_code
_entity_poly.pdbx_strand_id
1 'polypeptide(L)'
;GPFNGPYLTRCMQDTGRLLREVFSASKVVVSGCTARRCLSSLSTSRANTVFWLNSGDIFRNLAFEATLFADKQHYQNDSAGGRRLADAVLWKSDPCVVIGLHQNAWLEANPQEVQRRGWRLARRMSGGGAVFHDFGNLNVSFVESRSTLERRKCMEFLQRVLMRHWAHLNVFVGPRYDLWLLPAGLRDADNPKEVPAGALKFSGSASRFSSAVALHHCTMLFNSDLQNLSAVLTPALAHMETKASRSVRSHVANLKIPGEELKTVLVDALRSWLSMDSPTEETSKVIYVNPGDEARWVDGAEFAKNLQTFSSWEWVFGTSPKFTIPLRIAADRTIHVQCQKGRFVGFQEEETDVSDAALSSWLRQLAHALSESPCKRNAWLVPIYAFLSTSAGHLSTQQIEIISQLRRVSASF
;
A
#
# COMPACT_ATOMS: atom_id res chain seq x y z
N GLY A 1 38.54 44.37 -50.21
CA GLY A 1 39.58 44.69 -49.22
C GLY A 1 39.60 43.60 -48.18
N PRO A 2 40.66 42.77 -48.13
CA PRO A 2 40.84 41.64 -47.21
C PRO A 2 41.77 42.00 -46.02
N PHE A 3 42.18 40.97 -45.26
CA PHE A 3 43.16 40.87 -44.15
C PHE A 3 42.57 40.98 -42.73
N ASN A 4 42.98 40.21 -41.71
CA ASN A 4 43.63 38.90 -41.50
C ASN A 4 43.73 38.73 -39.95
N GLY A 5 43.78 37.51 -39.40
CA GLY A 5 44.14 37.24 -37.99
C GLY A 5 45.63 37.52 -37.69
N PRO A 6 46.28 37.02 -36.60
CA PRO A 6 45.79 36.13 -35.52
C PRO A 6 46.28 36.52 -34.09
N TYR A 7 45.60 36.05 -33.03
CA TYR A 7 46.22 35.86 -31.71
C TYR A 7 45.66 34.59 -31.05
N LEU A 8 46.31 33.47 -31.39
CA LEU A 8 46.12 32.16 -30.79
C LEU A 8 47.53 31.60 -30.52
N THR A 9 48.17 32.07 -29.45
CA THR A 9 49.45 31.52 -28.96
C THR A 9 49.76 32.02 -27.54
N ARG A 10 49.36 31.26 -26.51
CA ARG A 10 50.07 31.06 -25.22
C ARG A 10 49.15 30.41 -24.17
N CYS A 11 49.01 29.09 -24.24
CA CYS A 11 48.90 28.18 -23.07
C CYS A 11 48.64 26.74 -23.55
N MET A 12 49.51 26.23 -24.40
CA MET A 12 49.64 24.79 -24.66
C MET A 12 51.11 24.53 -25.00
N GLN A 13 51.93 24.53 -23.96
CA GLN A 13 53.31 24.03 -23.93
C GLN A 13 53.81 24.24 -22.50
N ASP A 14 53.38 23.37 -21.58
CA ASP A 14 54.12 23.04 -20.34
C ASP A 14 53.59 21.76 -19.64
N THR A 15 52.91 20.89 -20.40
CA THR A 15 52.66 19.49 -20.03
C THR A 15 53.78 18.60 -20.57
N GLY A 16 55.01 18.83 -20.11
CA GLY A 16 56.15 18.13 -20.68
C GLY A 16 57.49 18.29 -19.97
N ARG A 17 57.54 18.53 -18.64
CA ARG A 17 58.82 18.53 -17.90
C ARG A 17 58.70 18.36 -16.38
N LEU A 18 57.87 17.43 -15.93
CA LEU A 18 57.80 17.01 -14.51
C LEU A 18 57.39 15.52 -14.39
N LEU A 19 57.91 14.69 -15.30
CA LEU A 19 57.61 13.25 -15.38
C LEU A 19 58.84 12.38 -15.69
N ARG A 20 60.06 12.81 -15.32
CA ARG A 20 61.25 11.94 -15.29
C ARG A 20 62.13 12.35 -14.11
N GLU A 21 62.61 11.36 -13.37
CA GLU A 21 63.49 11.43 -12.19
C GLU A 21 62.81 11.69 -10.83
N VAL A 22 62.06 10.69 -10.32
CA VAL A 22 62.44 9.94 -9.11
C VAL A 22 61.85 8.53 -9.23
N PHE A 23 62.45 7.71 -10.10
CA PHE A 23 62.36 6.25 -9.99
C PHE A 23 63.71 5.77 -9.45
N SER A 24 63.77 5.44 -8.16
CA SER A 24 64.76 4.52 -7.63
C SER A 24 64.15 3.80 -6.43
N ALA A 25 64.09 2.47 -6.57
CA ALA A 25 63.95 1.47 -5.52
C ALA A 25 62.70 1.52 -4.62
N SER A 26 61.71 0.69 -4.95
CA SER A 26 61.49 -0.58 -4.22
C SER A 26 60.33 -1.36 -4.85
N LYS A 27 60.67 -2.54 -5.37
CA LYS A 27 59.73 -3.58 -5.80
C LYS A 27 58.98 -4.10 -4.58
N VAL A 28 57.65 -3.96 -4.54
CA VAL A 28 56.78 -4.89 -3.82
C VAL A 28 55.66 -5.32 -4.77
N VAL A 29 55.51 -6.62 -4.87
CA VAL A 29 54.66 -7.37 -5.79
C VAL A 29 53.18 -7.03 -5.58
N VAL A 30 52.51 -6.69 -6.68
CA VAL A 30 51.04 -6.62 -6.76
C VAL A 30 50.49 -8.05 -6.88
N SER A 31 49.77 -8.52 -5.87
CA SER A 31 48.77 -9.58 -6.06
C SER A 31 47.38 -8.94 -5.94
N GLY A 32 46.52 -9.25 -6.91
CA GLY A 32 45.25 -8.59 -7.11
C GLY A 32 44.28 -8.81 -5.95
N CYS A 33 43.80 -7.71 -5.38
CA CYS A 33 42.58 -7.70 -4.59
C CYS A 33 41.65 -6.67 -5.23
N THR A 34 40.64 -7.17 -5.93
CA THR A 34 39.55 -6.37 -6.48
C THR A 34 38.90 -5.57 -5.37
N ALA A 35 38.60 -4.30 -5.64
CA ALA A 35 37.90 -3.41 -4.75
C ALA A 35 36.45 -3.89 -4.51
N ARG A 36 36.28 -4.94 -3.70
CA ARG A 36 35.10 -5.09 -2.84
C ARG A 36 35.30 -4.08 -1.72
N ARG A 37 34.77 -2.87 -1.90
CA ARG A 37 34.58 -1.92 -0.81
C ARG A 37 33.93 -2.67 0.35
N CYS A 38 34.66 -2.76 1.44
CA CYS A 38 34.18 -3.17 2.75
C CYS A 38 32.92 -2.37 3.10
N LEU A 39 31.75 -2.98 2.91
CA LEU A 39 30.44 -2.54 3.41
C LEU A 39 29.91 -3.59 4.39
N SER A 40 30.79 -4.16 5.20
CA SER A 40 30.45 -5.27 6.12
C SER A 40 31.05 -5.10 7.51
N SER A 41 31.19 -3.86 8.00
CA SER A 41 31.61 -3.63 9.38
C SER A 41 31.15 -2.26 9.86
N LEU A 42 29.87 -2.15 10.21
CA LEU A 42 29.31 -1.20 11.18
C LEU A 42 27.86 -1.65 11.43
N SER A 43 27.71 -2.77 12.12
CA SER A 43 26.49 -3.06 12.90
C SER A 43 26.43 -2.02 14.02
N THR A 44 26.04 -0.80 13.68
CA THR A 44 25.67 0.20 14.69
C THR A 44 24.24 -0.11 15.07
N SER A 45 24.05 -0.63 16.28
CA SER A 45 22.70 -0.88 16.80
C SER A 45 21.94 0.44 16.82
N ARG A 46 21.01 0.62 15.89
CA ARG A 46 20.14 1.78 15.87
C ARG A 46 19.17 1.70 17.05
N ALA A 47 19.03 2.78 17.80
CA ALA A 47 18.06 2.86 18.88
C ALA A 47 16.63 2.75 18.34
N ASN A 48 15.75 2.12 19.13
CA ASN A 48 14.31 2.07 18.86
C ASN A 48 13.77 3.47 18.65
N THR A 49 12.95 3.65 17.62
CA THR A 49 12.51 4.95 17.15
C THR A 49 10.99 5.00 16.98
N VAL A 50 10.41 6.11 17.43
CA VAL A 50 9.05 6.53 17.10
C VAL A 50 9.14 7.54 15.96
N PHE A 51 8.65 7.18 14.78
CA PHE A 51 8.55 8.08 13.64
C PHE A 51 7.18 8.73 13.59
N TRP A 52 7.15 10.02 13.30
CA TRP A 52 5.96 10.74 12.91
C TRP A 52 6.13 11.24 11.47
N LEU A 53 5.32 10.73 10.53
CA LEU A 53 5.40 11.14 9.13
C LEU A 53 4.50 12.34 8.85
N ASN A 54 5.09 13.44 8.40
CA ASN A 54 4.40 14.70 8.07
C ASN A 54 3.96 14.79 6.60
N SER A 55 4.01 13.69 5.84
CA SER A 55 3.82 13.71 4.38
C SER A 55 2.38 14.01 3.96
N GLY A 56 1.38 13.41 4.62
CA GLY A 56 -0.01 13.38 4.13
C GLY A 56 -0.21 12.47 2.90
N ASP A 57 0.80 12.32 2.05
CA ASP A 57 0.74 11.42 0.89
C ASP A 57 0.75 9.94 1.32
N ILE A 58 -0.35 9.24 1.02
CA ILE A 58 -0.54 7.82 1.34
C ILE A 58 0.56 6.92 0.75
N PHE A 59 1.07 7.20 -0.44
CA PHE A 59 2.08 6.36 -1.08
C PHE A 59 3.44 6.50 -0.41
N ARG A 60 3.80 7.72 0.02
CA ARG A 60 5.02 7.95 0.81
C ARG A 60 4.95 7.25 2.16
N ASN A 61 3.80 7.34 2.85
CA ASN A 61 3.59 6.67 4.14
C ASN A 61 3.72 5.14 4.01
N LEU A 62 3.06 4.54 3.01
CA LEU A 62 3.16 3.11 2.74
C LEU A 62 4.57 2.68 2.31
N ALA A 63 5.25 3.50 1.51
CA ALA A 63 6.63 3.24 1.10
C ALA A 63 7.59 3.25 2.29
N PHE A 64 7.41 4.17 3.23
CA PHE A 64 8.20 4.23 4.45
C PHE A 64 8.02 2.97 5.32
N GLU A 65 6.77 2.54 5.55
CA GLU A 65 6.48 1.27 6.25
C GLU A 65 7.10 0.06 5.55
N ALA A 66 6.99 0.00 4.22
CA ALA A 66 7.55 -1.09 3.43
C ALA A 66 9.08 -1.14 3.48
N THR A 67 9.73 0.02 3.51
CA THR A 67 11.20 0.09 3.62
C THR A 67 11.67 -0.36 4.99
N LEU A 68 11.00 0.06 6.08
CA LEU A 68 11.29 -0.50 7.41
C LEU A 68 11.08 -2.02 7.42
N PHE A 69 9.94 -2.50 6.93
CA PHE A 69 9.65 -3.93 6.88
C PHE A 69 10.66 -4.75 6.06
N ALA A 70 11.28 -4.14 5.05
CA ALA A 70 12.31 -4.76 4.22
C ALA A 70 13.68 -4.84 4.92
N ASP A 71 13.92 -4.03 5.96
CA ASP A 71 15.19 -3.97 6.69
C ASP A 71 15.35 -5.15 7.67
N LYS A 72 15.57 -6.33 7.09
CA LYS A 72 15.77 -7.56 7.86
C LYS A 72 17.01 -7.49 8.75
N GLN A 73 18.02 -6.72 8.37
CA GLN A 73 19.26 -6.65 9.14
C GLN A 73 19.03 -5.87 10.44
N HIS A 74 18.25 -4.79 10.38
CA HIS A 74 17.93 -4.01 11.56
C HIS A 74 17.10 -4.78 12.59
N TYR A 75 16.12 -5.59 12.16
CA TYR A 75 15.24 -6.33 13.08
C TYR A 75 15.63 -7.80 13.29
N GLN A 76 16.81 -8.22 12.87
CA GLN A 76 17.33 -9.54 13.23
C GLN A 76 17.60 -9.59 14.73
N ASN A 77 17.13 -10.65 15.40
CA ASN A 77 17.40 -10.84 16.82
C ASN A 77 18.91 -10.83 17.08
N ASP A 78 19.34 -9.96 17.99
CA ASP A 78 20.66 -10.11 18.59
C ASP A 78 20.62 -11.33 19.53
N SER A 79 21.04 -12.48 19.00
CA SER A 79 21.15 -13.74 19.74
C SER A 79 22.03 -13.63 20.99
N ALA A 80 22.85 -12.58 21.10
CA ALA A 80 23.76 -12.35 22.22
C ALA A 80 23.30 -11.27 23.21
N GLY A 81 22.28 -10.45 22.88
CA GLY A 81 22.08 -9.16 23.56
C GLY A 81 20.72 -8.88 24.19
N GLY A 82 19.70 -9.74 24.07
CA GLY A 82 18.39 -9.57 24.73
C GLY A 82 17.62 -8.27 24.38
N ARG A 83 18.14 -7.44 23.47
CA ARG A 83 17.62 -6.13 23.11
C ARG A 83 16.42 -6.30 22.17
N ARG A 84 15.27 -5.76 22.57
CA ARG A 84 14.09 -5.64 21.69
C ARG A 84 14.36 -4.57 20.63
N LEU A 85 14.50 -4.98 19.37
CA LEU A 85 14.65 -4.09 18.22
C LEU A 85 13.26 -3.83 17.62
N ALA A 86 12.78 -2.61 17.81
CA ALA A 86 11.40 -2.25 17.55
C ALA A 86 11.28 -0.76 17.19
N ASP A 87 10.49 -0.47 16.16
CA ASP A 87 10.10 0.88 15.80
C ASP A 87 8.58 1.02 15.78
N ALA A 88 8.12 2.25 16.00
CA ALA A 88 6.74 2.64 15.79
C ALA A 88 6.66 3.75 14.75
N VAL A 89 5.65 3.71 13.88
CA VAL A 89 5.40 4.77 12.88
C VAL A 89 3.97 5.27 13.06
N LEU A 90 3.82 6.58 13.24
CA LEU A 90 2.54 7.25 13.25
C LEU A 90 2.42 8.16 12.04
N TRP A 91 1.24 8.16 11.42
CA TRP A 91 0.99 9.01 10.26
C TRP A 91 -0.49 9.25 10.02
N LYS A 92 -0.80 10.42 9.46
CA LYS A 92 -2.11 10.74 8.87
C LYS A 92 -1.96 10.83 7.36
N SER A 93 -3.07 10.70 6.65
CA SER A 93 -3.10 10.89 5.20
C SER A 93 -4.16 11.89 4.79
N ASP A 94 -3.90 12.55 3.66
CA ASP A 94 -4.95 13.19 2.88
C ASP A 94 -6.08 12.19 2.63
N PRO A 95 -7.32 12.65 2.40
CA PRO A 95 -8.43 11.77 2.10
C PRO A 95 -8.11 10.72 1.02
N CYS A 96 -8.23 9.44 1.38
CA CYS A 96 -7.90 8.33 0.50
C CYS A 96 -8.60 7.02 0.90
N VAL A 97 -8.67 6.08 -0.03
CA VAL A 97 -9.08 4.70 0.24
C VAL A 97 -7.86 3.80 0.22
N VAL A 98 -7.75 2.91 1.22
CA VAL A 98 -6.67 1.93 1.31
C VAL A 98 -7.24 0.51 1.31
N ILE A 99 -6.95 -0.25 0.26
CA ILE A 99 -7.35 -1.66 0.12
C ILE A 99 -6.23 -2.61 0.53
N GLY A 100 -6.60 -3.78 1.05
CA GLY A 100 -5.67 -4.84 1.42
C GLY A 100 -5.04 -5.53 0.21
N LEU A 101 -3.91 -6.20 0.44
CA LEU A 101 -3.10 -6.83 -0.61
C LEU A 101 -3.89 -7.74 -1.55
N HIS A 102 -4.80 -8.57 -1.03
CA HIS A 102 -5.53 -9.59 -1.78
C HIS A 102 -6.96 -9.18 -2.15
N GLN A 103 -7.28 -7.88 -2.09
CA GLN A 103 -8.59 -7.35 -2.44
C GLN A 103 -8.69 -6.98 -3.92
N ASN A 104 -9.90 -6.95 -4.46
CA ASN A 104 -10.17 -6.40 -5.79
C ASN A 104 -10.59 -4.93 -5.65
N ALA A 105 -9.93 -4.03 -6.39
CA ALA A 105 -10.11 -2.59 -6.25
C ALA A 105 -11.55 -2.13 -6.56
N TRP A 106 -12.17 -2.65 -7.61
CA TRP A 106 -13.51 -2.25 -8.07
C TRP A 106 -14.63 -2.88 -7.25
N LEU A 107 -14.32 -3.97 -6.55
CA LEU A 107 -15.25 -4.67 -5.68
C LEU A 107 -15.33 -4.06 -4.28
N GLU A 108 -14.24 -3.43 -3.83
CA GLU A 108 -14.12 -2.95 -2.45
C GLU A 108 -14.21 -1.43 -2.34
N ALA A 109 -14.07 -0.73 -3.47
CA ALA A 109 -14.13 0.72 -3.55
C ALA A 109 -14.80 1.17 -4.84
N ASN A 110 -15.04 2.48 -4.93
CA ASN A 110 -15.43 3.18 -6.15
C ASN A 110 -14.26 4.06 -6.64
N PRO A 111 -13.35 3.55 -7.49
CA PRO A 111 -12.20 4.31 -7.97
C PRO A 111 -12.60 5.60 -8.69
N GLN A 112 -13.73 5.60 -9.41
CA GLN A 112 -14.25 6.79 -10.08
C GLN A 112 -14.64 7.87 -9.08
N GLU A 113 -15.38 7.53 -8.02
CA GLU A 113 -15.79 8.50 -7.00
C GLU A 113 -14.59 9.03 -6.22
N VAL A 114 -13.62 8.16 -5.89
CA VAL A 114 -12.35 8.55 -5.28
C VAL A 114 -11.62 9.56 -6.17
N GLN A 115 -11.48 9.27 -7.47
CA GLN A 115 -10.82 10.15 -8.42
C GLN A 115 -11.59 11.48 -8.59
N ARG A 116 -12.93 11.46 -8.67
CA ARG A 116 -13.77 12.65 -8.82
C ARG A 116 -13.57 13.65 -7.67
N ARG A 117 -13.27 13.15 -6.48
CA ARG A 117 -12.98 13.97 -5.28
C ARG A 117 -11.53 14.44 -5.18
N GLY A 118 -10.67 14.06 -6.14
CA GLY A 118 -9.24 14.35 -6.09
C GLY A 118 -8.49 13.49 -5.07
N TRP A 119 -9.09 12.38 -4.63
CA TRP A 119 -8.54 11.49 -3.62
C TRP A 119 -7.76 10.35 -4.26
N ARG A 120 -6.96 9.66 -3.43
CA ARG A 120 -6.13 8.54 -3.88
C ARG A 120 -6.75 7.20 -3.50
N LEU A 121 -6.58 6.20 -4.35
CA LEU A 121 -6.78 4.78 -4.01
C LEU A 121 -5.40 4.15 -3.89
N ALA A 122 -5.12 3.53 -2.75
CA ALA A 122 -3.85 2.86 -2.48
C ALA A 122 -4.07 1.40 -2.10
N ARG A 123 -3.10 0.55 -2.44
CA ARG A 123 -3.04 -0.83 -1.97
C ARG A 123 -1.90 -0.97 -0.98
N ARG A 124 -2.18 -1.46 0.22
CA ARG A 124 -1.13 -1.74 1.22
C ARG A 124 -0.56 -3.15 1.04
N MET A 125 0.64 -3.38 1.55
CA MET A 125 1.31 -4.69 1.48
C MET A 125 0.78 -5.73 2.47
N SER A 126 -0.02 -5.32 3.45
CA SER A 126 -0.68 -6.22 4.42
C SER A 126 -2.04 -6.68 3.91
N GLY A 127 -2.56 -7.77 4.49
CA GLY A 127 -3.91 -8.26 4.21
C GLY A 127 -5.02 -7.39 4.83
N GLY A 128 -6.23 -7.93 4.95
CA GLY A 128 -7.38 -7.26 5.57
C GLY A 128 -8.30 -6.55 4.56
N GLY A 129 -9.27 -5.79 5.09
CA GLY A 129 -10.32 -5.12 4.31
C GLY A 129 -9.96 -3.71 3.85
N ALA A 130 -10.89 -3.06 3.15
CA ALA A 130 -10.77 -1.70 2.68
C ALA A 130 -11.15 -0.71 3.79
N VAL A 131 -10.41 0.39 3.88
CA VAL A 131 -10.62 1.45 4.87
C VAL A 131 -10.51 2.83 4.21
N PHE A 132 -11.17 3.81 4.82
CA PHE A 132 -11.09 5.22 4.43
C PHE A 132 -10.20 5.96 5.43
N HIS A 133 -9.28 6.77 4.93
CA HIS A 133 -8.46 7.66 5.74
C HIS A 133 -8.77 9.11 5.39
N ASP A 134 -8.68 9.98 6.38
CA ASP A 134 -8.69 11.44 6.27
C ASP A 134 -7.88 12.03 7.44
N PHE A 135 -7.94 13.35 7.64
CA PHE A 135 -7.26 14.01 8.75
C PHE A 135 -7.79 13.64 10.14
N GLY A 136 -8.96 13.03 10.23
CA GLY A 136 -9.58 12.51 11.45
C GLY A 136 -9.27 11.05 11.75
N ASN A 137 -8.42 10.42 10.94
CA ASN A 137 -7.92 9.07 11.12
C ASN A 137 -6.40 9.07 11.35
N LEU A 138 -5.95 8.49 12.46
CA LEU A 138 -4.53 8.27 12.74
C LEU A 138 -4.15 6.82 12.44
N ASN A 139 -3.01 6.59 11.79
CA ASN A 139 -2.46 5.26 11.58
C ASN A 139 -1.28 5.04 12.53
N VAL A 140 -1.22 3.86 13.13
CA VAL A 140 -0.14 3.44 14.02
C VAL A 140 0.38 2.10 13.54
N SER A 141 1.70 2.02 13.40
CA SER A 141 2.40 0.84 12.89
C SER A 141 3.50 0.43 13.84
N PHE A 142 3.55 -0.86 14.14
CA PHE A 142 4.52 -1.53 14.98
C PHE A 142 5.40 -2.41 14.08
N VAL A 143 6.70 -2.16 14.07
CA VAL A 143 7.67 -2.91 13.27
C VAL A 143 8.72 -3.50 14.20
N GLU A 144 8.82 -4.82 14.25
CA GLU A 144 9.75 -5.52 15.14
C GLU A 144 10.24 -6.81 14.51
N SER A 145 11.15 -7.48 15.20
CA SER A 145 11.48 -8.88 14.92
C SER A 145 10.22 -9.74 14.86
N ARG A 146 10.19 -10.65 13.87
CA ARG A 146 9.09 -11.61 13.68
C ARG A 146 8.87 -12.46 14.92
N SER A 147 9.94 -12.80 15.64
CA SER A 147 9.88 -13.67 16.81
C SER A 147 9.31 -13.00 18.05
N THR A 148 9.31 -11.67 18.11
CA THR A 148 8.90 -10.90 19.29
C THR A 148 7.54 -10.22 19.11
N LEU A 149 7.16 -9.84 17.88
CA LEU A 149 5.93 -9.07 17.67
C LEU A 149 4.68 -9.88 18.04
N GLU A 150 3.98 -9.40 19.07
CA GLU A 150 2.69 -9.90 19.50
C GLU A 150 1.59 -8.87 19.22
N ARG A 151 0.76 -9.15 18.20
CA ARG A 151 -0.33 -8.26 17.76
C ARG A 151 -1.26 -7.86 18.92
N ARG A 152 -1.64 -8.81 19.76
CA ARG A 152 -2.52 -8.56 20.91
C ARG A 152 -1.91 -7.54 21.89
N LYS A 153 -0.62 -7.70 22.23
CA LYS A 153 0.09 -6.76 23.12
C LYS A 153 0.14 -5.34 22.53
N CYS A 154 0.31 -5.20 21.21
CA CYS A 154 0.28 -3.91 20.53
C CYS A 154 -1.07 -3.22 20.73
N MET A 155 -2.17 -3.96 20.55
CA MET A 155 -3.53 -3.41 20.66
C MET A 155 -3.94 -3.14 22.11
N GLU A 156 -3.56 -4.02 23.04
CA GLU A 156 -3.77 -3.82 24.48
C GLU A 156 -2.94 -2.64 25.02
N PHE A 157 -1.75 -2.39 24.46
CA PHE A 157 -1.00 -1.17 24.74
C PHE A 157 -1.82 0.07 24.35
N LEU A 158 -2.33 0.14 23.12
CA LEU A 158 -3.15 1.26 22.67
C LEU A 158 -4.43 1.41 23.51
N GLN A 159 -5.12 0.31 23.82
CA GLN A 159 -6.28 0.27 24.71
C GLN A 159 -5.96 0.92 26.07
N ARG A 160 -4.87 0.49 26.74
CA ARG A 160 -4.47 1.02 28.04
C ARG A 160 -4.13 2.50 27.99
N VAL A 161 -3.41 2.94 26.97
CA VAL A 161 -3.05 4.36 26.79
C VAL A 161 -4.31 5.22 26.62
N LEU A 162 -5.22 4.80 25.73
CA LEU A 162 -6.46 5.51 25.47
C LEU A 162 -7.34 5.61 26.73
N MET A 163 -7.56 4.49 27.42
CA MET A 163 -8.44 4.46 28.60
C MET A 163 -7.83 5.18 29.81
N ARG A 164 -6.49 5.23 29.91
CA ARG A 164 -5.80 5.97 30.97
C ARG A 164 -5.93 7.48 30.79
N HIS A 165 -5.85 7.97 29.56
CA HIS A 165 -5.86 9.40 29.27
C HIS A 165 -7.28 9.96 29.11
N TRP A 166 -8.18 9.21 28.47
CA TRP A 166 -9.57 9.60 28.26
C TRP A 166 -10.53 8.68 29.01
N ALA A 167 -10.89 9.06 30.23
CA ALA A 167 -11.71 8.25 31.14
C ALA A 167 -13.12 7.90 30.62
N HIS A 168 -13.62 8.61 29.61
CA HIS A 168 -14.90 8.32 28.96
C HIS A 168 -14.82 7.17 27.94
N LEU A 169 -13.62 6.73 27.57
CA LEU A 169 -13.42 5.63 26.63
C LEU A 169 -13.46 4.29 27.36
N ASN A 170 -14.25 3.38 26.81
CA ASN A 170 -14.31 1.98 27.22
C ASN A 170 -13.96 1.13 25.99
N VAL A 171 -12.67 0.78 25.88
CA VAL A 171 -12.11 0.16 24.68
C VAL A 171 -12.01 -1.34 24.86
N PHE A 172 -12.41 -2.10 23.86
CA PHE A 172 -12.29 -3.56 23.78
C PHE A 172 -11.37 -3.99 22.63
N VAL A 173 -10.49 -4.96 22.89
CA VAL A 173 -9.60 -5.56 21.87
C VAL A 173 -10.24 -6.82 21.28
N GLY A 174 -10.82 -6.69 20.08
CA GLY A 174 -11.52 -7.78 19.42
C GLY A 174 -10.63 -8.96 18.99
N PRO A 175 -11.25 -10.09 18.60
CA PRO A 175 -10.52 -11.32 18.21
C PRO A 175 -9.65 -11.14 16.97
N ARG A 176 -9.96 -10.15 16.13
CA ARG A 176 -9.18 -9.75 14.94
C ARG A 176 -8.14 -8.67 15.22
N TYR A 177 -7.91 -8.35 16.50
CA TYR A 177 -7.03 -7.27 16.95
C TYR A 177 -7.52 -5.87 16.50
N ASP A 178 -8.81 -5.74 16.20
CA ASP A 178 -9.49 -4.46 16.00
C ASP A 178 -9.84 -3.82 17.36
N LEU A 179 -9.94 -2.49 17.46
CA LEU A 179 -10.42 -1.82 18.68
C LEU A 179 -11.86 -1.32 18.52
N TRP A 180 -12.62 -1.50 19.58
CA TRP A 180 -14.05 -1.24 19.64
C TRP A 180 -14.39 -0.39 20.86
N LEU A 181 -15.33 0.54 20.71
CA LEU A 181 -15.98 1.21 21.82
C LEU A 181 -17.13 0.35 22.31
N LEU A 182 -17.10 -0.01 23.60
CA LEU A 182 -18.21 -0.70 24.25
C LEU A 182 -19.32 0.30 24.61
N PRO A 183 -20.60 -0.10 24.54
CA PRO A 183 -21.71 0.70 25.04
C PRO A 183 -21.60 0.88 26.57
N ALA A 184 -22.24 1.93 27.08
CA ALA A 184 -22.24 2.24 28.51
C ALA A 184 -22.77 1.05 29.34
N GLY A 185 -22.13 0.80 30.49
CA GLY A 185 -22.54 -0.27 31.41
C GLY A 185 -22.00 -1.67 31.06
N LEU A 186 -21.52 -1.91 29.84
CA LEU A 186 -20.76 -3.13 29.54
C LEU A 186 -19.32 -2.96 30.01
N ARG A 187 -18.81 -3.95 30.75
CA ARG A 187 -17.38 -4.06 31.06
C ARG A 187 -16.76 -5.10 30.15
N ASP A 188 -15.46 -4.98 29.91
CA ASP A 188 -14.68 -6.06 29.34
C ASP A 188 -14.78 -7.24 30.33
N ALA A 189 -15.70 -8.18 30.05
CA ALA A 189 -15.74 -9.46 30.76
C ALA A 189 -14.49 -10.27 30.38
N ASP A 190 -14.17 -11.35 31.09
CA ASP A 190 -12.97 -12.17 30.84
C ASP A 190 -12.86 -12.64 29.38
N ASN A 191 -12.21 -11.81 28.56
CA ASN A 191 -11.77 -12.08 27.20
C ASN A 191 -12.86 -12.68 26.29
N PRO A 192 -13.95 -11.94 25.97
CA PRO A 192 -15.01 -12.48 25.14
C PRO A 192 -14.44 -12.89 23.77
N LYS A 193 -14.75 -14.13 23.36
CA LYS A 193 -14.34 -14.68 22.06
C LYS A 193 -14.93 -13.90 20.87
N GLU A 194 -15.94 -13.08 21.12
CA GLU A 194 -16.72 -12.35 20.14
C GLU A 194 -16.82 -10.86 20.50
N VAL A 195 -17.10 -10.04 19.50
CA VAL A 195 -17.32 -8.60 19.68
C VAL A 195 -18.70 -8.40 20.33
N PRO A 196 -18.81 -7.71 21.48
CA PRO A 196 -20.08 -7.49 22.14
C PRO A 196 -21.10 -6.77 21.26
N ALA A 197 -22.38 -7.12 21.40
CA ALA A 197 -23.46 -6.48 20.67
C ALA A 197 -23.52 -4.98 20.99
N GLY A 198 -23.72 -4.16 19.96
CA GLY A 198 -23.75 -2.69 20.07
C GLY A 198 -22.37 -2.03 20.16
N ALA A 199 -21.27 -2.79 20.18
CA ALA A 199 -19.93 -2.21 20.12
C ALA A 199 -19.67 -1.56 18.75
N LEU A 200 -18.97 -0.43 18.76
CA LEU A 200 -18.68 0.35 17.55
C LEU A 200 -17.18 0.33 17.27
N LYS A 201 -16.79 -0.09 16.07
CA LYS A 201 -15.39 -0.18 15.67
C LYS A 201 -14.80 1.22 15.45
N PHE A 202 -13.64 1.50 16.02
CA PHE A 202 -12.90 2.73 15.73
C PHE A 202 -11.49 2.47 15.20
N SER A 203 -11.00 1.22 15.26
CA SER A 203 -9.68 0.84 14.77
C SER A 203 -9.74 -0.46 13.99
N GLY A 204 -9.28 -0.44 12.74
CA GLY A 204 -9.10 -1.62 11.92
C GLY A 204 -7.63 -2.03 11.84
N SER A 205 -7.33 -3.31 12.05
CA SER A 205 -5.95 -3.79 12.11
C SER A 205 -5.61 -4.76 10.98
N ALA A 206 -4.34 -4.74 10.58
CA ALA A 206 -3.76 -5.68 9.63
C ALA A 206 -2.28 -5.94 9.94
N SER A 207 -1.73 -7.01 9.36
CA SER A 207 -0.34 -7.38 9.57
C SER A 207 0.30 -7.93 8.32
N ARG A 208 1.62 -7.81 8.27
CA ARG A 208 2.49 -8.50 7.31
C ARG A 208 3.65 -9.13 8.08
N PHE A 209 3.97 -10.37 7.74
CA PHE A 209 5.04 -11.12 8.36
C PHE A 209 6.00 -11.61 7.27
N SER A 210 7.29 -11.42 7.50
CA SER A 210 8.36 -12.11 6.77
C SER A 210 9.01 -13.15 7.69
N SER A 211 10.11 -13.75 7.24
CA SER A 211 10.91 -14.65 8.08
C SER A 211 11.62 -13.95 9.23
N ALA A 212 11.92 -12.64 9.10
CA ALA A 212 12.72 -11.89 10.07
C ALA A 212 11.96 -10.72 10.71
N VAL A 213 11.08 -10.06 9.97
CA VAL A 213 10.39 -8.84 10.40
C VAL A 213 8.88 -9.06 10.43
N ALA A 214 8.22 -8.48 11.44
CA ALA A 214 6.78 -8.36 11.53
C ALA A 214 6.38 -6.89 11.49
N LEU A 215 5.34 -6.60 10.71
CA LEU A 215 4.61 -5.34 10.74
C LEU A 215 3.19 -5.63 11.23
N HIS A 216 2.73 -4.88 12.22
CA HIS A 216 1.33 -4.79 12.59
C HIS A 216 0.91 -3.34 12.59
N HIS A 217 -0.16 -3.00 11.88
CA HIS A 217 -0.66 -1.65 11.86
C HIS A 217 -2.15 -1.59 12.09
N CYS A 218 -2.61 -0.44 12.56
CA CYS A 218 -4.02 -0.18 12.79
C CYS A 218 -4.37 1.27 12.46
N THR A 219 -5.62 1.46 12.08
CA THR A 219 -6.24 2.78 11.95
C THR A 219 -6.83 3.23 13.29
N MET A 220 -7.12 4.51 13.47
CA MET A 220 -7.79 5.02 14.66
C MET A 220 -8.65 6.22 14.27
N LEU A 221 -9.95 5.97 14.16
CA LEU A 221 -10.97 6.98 13.88
C LEU A 221 -11.15 7.84 15.13
N PHE A 222 -10.53 9.02 15.15
CA PHE A 222 -10.65 9.94 16.27
C PHE A 222 -11.63 11.08 15.97
N ASN A 223 -11.72 11.52 14.72
CA ASN A 223 -12.67 12.54 14.26
C ASN A 223 -12.86 12.55 12.73
N SER A 224 -12.94 11.39 12.08
CA SER A 224 -13.12 11.26 10.61
C SER A 224 -14.53 11.61 10.14
N ASP A 225 -14.66 12.01 8.87
CA ASP A 225 -15.94 12.15 8.20
C ASP A 225 -16.48 10.77 7.77
N LEU A 226 -17.36 10.22 8.62
CA LEU A 226 -17.94 8.89 8.39
C LEU A 226 -18.96 8.86 7.22
N GLN A 227 -19.46 10.02 6.75
CA GLN A 227 -20.33 10.04 5.57
C GLN A 227 -19.51 9.73 4.31
N ASN A 228 -18.33 10.33 4.18
CA ASN A 228 -17.41 10.08 3.07
C ASN A 228 -16.98 8.62 2.98
N LEU A 229 -16.75 7.96 4.13
CA LEU A 229 -16.41 6.54 4.20
C LEU A 229 -17.42 5.67 3.45
N SER A 230 -18.72 5.91 3.66
CA SER A 230 -19.77 5.12 3.04
C SER A 230 -19.82 5.27 1.51
N ALA A 231 -19.59 6.49 1.01
CA ALA A 231 -19.64 6.80 -0.41
C ALA A 231 -18.53 6.12 -1.21
N VAL A 232 -17.30 6.09 -0.68
CA VAL A 232 -16.12 5.60 -1.44
C VAL A 232 -15.84 4.10 -1.28
N LEU A 233 -16.37 3.47 -0.23
CA LEU A 233 -16.29 2.02 0.00
C LEU A 233 -17.50 1.26 -0.58
N THR A 234 -18.31 1.94 -1.40
CA THR A 234 -19.32 1.29 -2.23
C THR A 234 -18.65 0.66 -3.46
N PRO A 235 -18.93 -0.61 -3.82
CA PRO A 235 -18.33 -1.25 -4.98
C PRO A 235 -18.66 -0.52 -6.29
N ALA A 236 -17.67 -0.30 -7.16
CA ALA A 236 -17.89 0.15 -8.53
C ALA A 236 -18.52 -0.97 -9.39
N LEU A 237 -18.13 -2.21 -9.12
CA LEU A 237 -18.65 -3.42 -9.76
C LEU A 237 -19.05 -4.44 -8.69
N ALA A 238 -20.33 -4.43 -8.32
CA ALA A 238 -20.88 -5.35 -7.33
C ALA A 238 -21.03 -6.79 -7.87
N HIS A 239 -21.28 -6.93 -9.17
CA HIS A 239 -21.50 -8.21 -9.84
C HIS A 239 -20.23 -8.65 -10.57
N MET A 240 -19.37 -9.38 -9.84
CA MET A 240 -18.20 -10.06 -10.40
C MET A 240 -17.92 -11.34 -9.63
N GLU A 241 -17.29 -12.31 -10.29
CA GLU A 241 -16.80 -13.53 -9.67
C GLU A 241 -15.29 -13.42 -9.47
N THR A 242 -14.83 -13.66 -8.25
CA THR A 242 -13.40 -13.55 -7.92
C THR A 242 -13.09 -14.28 -6.63
N LYS A 243 -11.83 -14.72 -6.48
CA LYS A 243 -11.29 -15.24 -5.22
C LYS A 243 -10.72 -14.14 -4.32
N ALA A 244 -10.94 -12.87 -4.65
CA ALA A 244 -10.45 -11.74 -3.86
C ALA A 244 -11.05 -11.72 -2.44
N SER A 245 -10.25 -11.30 -1.48
CA SER A 245 -10.68 -11.15 -0.09
C SER A 245 -11.71 -10.02 0.03
N ARG A 246 -12.85 -10.32 0.66
CA ARG A 246 -13.92 -9.35 0.94
C ARG A 246 -13.67 -8.59 2.24
N SER A 247 -14.05 -7.32 2.30
CA SER A 247 -14.14 -6.60 3.58
C SER A 247 -15.24 -7.16 4.47
N VAL A 248 -14.99 -7.18 5.78
CA VAL A 248 -16.04 -7.42 6.78
C VAL A 248 -16.54 -6.06 7.24
N ARG A 249 -17.80 -5.75 6.90
CA ARG A 249 -18.44 -4.50 7.31
C ARG A 249 -18.70 -4.51 8.81
N SER A 250 -18.57 -3.34 9.43
CA SER A 250 -18.84 -3.16 10.86
C SER A 250 -19.39 -1.75 11.07
N HIS A 251 -20.22 -1.58 12.10
CA HIS A 251 -20.60 -0.23 12.55
C HIS A 251 -19.38 0.46 13.14
N VAL A 252 -19.16 1.71 12.76
CA VAL A 252 -17.97 2.48 13.15
C VAL A 252 -18.34 3.72 13.96
N ALA A 253 -17.41 4.17 14.79
CA ALA A 253 -17.53 5.43 15.54
C ALA A 253 -16.18 6.13 15.67
N ASN A 254 -16.24 7.46 15.79
CA ASN A 254 -15.10 8.26 16.19
C ASN A 254 -14.92 8.24 17.71
N LEU A 255 -13.67 8.29 18.17
CA LEU A 255 -13.34 8.52 19.58
C LEU A 255 -13.78 9.90 20.09
N LYS A 256 -13.93 10.89 19.20
CA LYS A 256 -14.28 12.30 19.51
C LYS A 256 -13.26 12.96 20.45
N ILE A 257 -11.98 12.78 20.15
CA ILE A 257 -10.86 13.35 20.92
C ILE A 257 -10.03 14.31 20.05
N PRO A 258 -9.36 15.32 20.64
CA PRO A 258 -8.52 16.25 19.89
C PRO A 258 -7.31 15.56 19.24
N GLY A 259 -7.09 15.79 17.94
CA GLY A 259 -6.06 15.09 17.18
C GLY A 259 -4.62 15.40 17.61
N GLU A 260 -4.31 16.64 17.98
CA GLU A 260 -2.96 17.00 18.47
C GLU A 260 -2.69 16.45 19.87
N GLU A 261 -3.71 16.36 20.71
CA GLU A 261 -3.59 15.70 22.02
C GLU A 261 -3.36 14.20 21.84
N LEU A 262 -4.13 13.54 20.96
CA LEU A 262 -3.94 12.13 20.61
C LEU A 262 -2.53 11.85 20.12
N LYS A 263 -2.01 12.70 19.22
CA LYS A 263 -0.63 12.61 18.73
C LYS A 263 0.38 12.64 19.87
N THR A 264 0.33 13.66 20.72
CA THR A 264 1.29 13.83 21.82
C THR A 264 1.26 12.63 22.76
N VAL A 265 0.07 12.24 23.21
CA VAL A 265 -0.12 11.11 24.13
C VAL A 265 0.41 9.80 23.55
N LEU A 266 0.13 9.49 22.28
CA LEU A 266 0.60 8.26 21.66
C LEU A 266 2.10 8.27 21.40
N VAL A 267 2.67 9.40 20.96
CA VAL A 267 4.12 9.52 20.74
C VAL A 267 4.87 9.28 22.05
N ASP A 268 4.45 9.92 23.13
CA ASP A 268 5.09 9.77 24.44
C ASP A 268 4.94 8.35 24.98
N ALA A 269 3.73 7.78 24.89
CA ALA A 269 3.48 6.41 25.34
C ALA A 269 4.27 5.37 24.54
N LEU A 270 4.37 5.53 23.21
CA LEU A 270 5.15 4.63 22.35
C LEU A 270 6.65 4.75 22.66
N ARG A 271 7.14 5.97 22.88
CA ARG A 271 8.53 6.21 23.28
C ARG A 271 8.86 5.48 24.57
N SER A 272 8.00 5.59 25.58
CA SER A 272 8.15 4.85 26.84
C SER A 272 8.09 3.34 26.62
N TRP A 273 7.13 2.85 25.84
CA TRP A 273 6.95 1.42 25.59
C TRP A 273 8.12 0.79 24.81
N LEU A 274 8.75 1.52 23.91
CA LEU A 274 9.95 1.07 23.19
C LEU A 274 11.23 1.12 24.05
N SER A 275 11.21 1.85 25.17
CA SER A 275 12.35 1.96 26.11
C SER A 275 12.32 0.92 27.24
N MET A 276 11.20 0.24 27.48
CA MET A 276 11.01 -0.65 28.65
C MET A 276 12.00 -1.83 28.72
N ASP A 277 12.44 -2.35 27.57
CA ASP A 277 13.30 -3.55 27.48
C ASP A 277 14.70 -3.22 26.93
N SER A 278 15.12 -1.94 26.97
CA SER A 278 16.46 -1.54 26.52
C SER A 278 17.48 -1.75 27.65
N PRO A 279 18.46 -2.65 27.49
CA PRO A 279 19.53 -2.85 28.48
C PRO A 279 20.54 -1.69 28.53
N THR A 280 20.44 -0.72 27.61
CA THR A 280 21.31 0.46 27.53
C THR A 280 20.54 1.74 27.88
N GLU A 281 21.24 2.74 28.45
CA GLU A 281 20.74 4.11 28.66
C GLU A 281 20.36 4.85 27.36
N GLU A 282 20.43 4.19 26.19
CA GLU A 282 19.99 4.76 24.91
C GLU A 282 18.47 4.89 24.89
N THR A 283 17.98 6.06 25.27
CA THR A 283 16.56 6.41 25.23
C THR A 283 16.02 6.28 23.80
N SER A 284 14.81 5.72 23.64
CA SER A 284 14.12 5.73 22.34
C SER A 284 13.98 7.15 21.79
N LYS A 285 14.17 7.30 20.48
CA LYS A 285 14.13 8.60 19.79
C LYS A 285 12.74 8.86 19.22
N VAL A 286 12.36 10.13 19.15
CA VAL A 286 11.18 10.59 18.39
C VAL A 286 11.69 11.38 17.19
N ILE A 287 11.26 11.00 15.99
CA ILE A 287 11.73 11.58 14.74
C ILE A 287 10.55 12.04 13.91
N TYR A 288 10.52 13.32 13.57
CA TYR A 288 9.57 13.90 12.64
C TYR A 288 10.15 13.85 11.23
N VAL A 289 9.49 13.13 10.33
CA VAL A 289 9.93 12.93 8.95
C VAL A 289 9.08 13.79 8.03
N ASN A 290 9.69 14.83 7.46
CA ASN A 290 9.03 15.66 6.46
C ASN A 290 9.11 14.99 5.08
N PRO A 291 8.12 15.24 4.19
CA PRO A 291 8.19 14.72 2.83
C PRO A 291 9.43 15.24 2.11
N GLY A 292 10.24 14.32 1.58
CA GLY A 292 11.56 14.59 0.98
C GLY A 292 12.75 14.17 1.86
N ASP A 293 12.55 14.05 3.18
CA ASP A 293 13.61 13.66 4.13
C ASP A 293 13.66 12.15 4.41
N GLU A 294 12.81 11.34 3.78
CA GLU A 294 12.64 9.92 4.14
C GLU A 294 13.96 9.13 4.04
N ALA A 295 14.75 9.39 2.99
CA ALA A 295 16.04 8.74 2.75
C ALA A 295 17.12 9.04 3.81
N ARG A 296 16.88 9.98 4.73
CA ARG A 296 17.76 10.22 5.89
C ARG A 296 17.54 9.20 7.00
N TRP A 297 16.38 8.54 7.00
CA TRP A 297 15.91 7.72 8.12
C TRP A 297 15.71 6.26 7.75
N VAL A 298 15.56 5.95 6.46
CA VAL A 298 15.43 4.59 5.92
C VAL A 298 16.29 4.45 4.66
N ASP A 299 16.49 3.22 4.17
CA ASP A 299 17.21 3.00 2.92
C ASP A 299 16.56 3.76 1.76
N GLY A 300 17.28 4.74 1.21
CA GLY A 300 16.75 5.65 0.21
C GLY A 300 16.44 4.98 -1.14
N ALA A 301 17.21 3.95 -1.52
CA ALA A 301 17.01 3.25 -2.79
C ALA A 301 15.76 2.36 -2.71
N GLU A 302 15.60 1.61 -1.62
CA GLU A 302 14.42 0.77 -1.39
C GLU A 302 13.17 1.64 -1.17
N PHE A 303 13.28 2.79 -0.47
CA PHE A 303 12.18 3.77 -0.38
C PHE A 303 11.74 4.28 -1.75
N ALA A 304 12.66 4.71 -2.61
CA ALA A 304 12.32 5.21 -3.94
C ALA A 304 11.62 4.14 -4.79
N LYS A 305 12.13 2.90 -4.75
CA LYS A 305 11.52 1.74 -5.41
C LYS A 305 10.13 1.42 -4.86
N ASN A 306 9.96 1.45 -3.54
CA ASN A 306 8.67 1.23 -2.90
C ASN A 306 7.68 2.33 -3.29
N LEU A 307 8.08 3.60 -3.28
CA LEU A 307 7.25 4.73 -3.68
C LEU A 307 6.79 4.59 -5.14
N GLN A 308 7.69 4.22 -6.04
CA GLN A 308 7.34 3.91 -7.44
C GLN A 308 6.34 2.75 -7.53
N THR A 309 6.54 1.70 -6.74
CA THR A 309 5.64 0.54 -6.72
C THR A 309 4.26 0.93 -6.21
N PHE A 310 4.15 1.54 -5.03
CA PHE A 310 2.87 1.86 -4.39
C PHE A 310 2.02 2.85 -5.20
N SER A 311 2.66 3.74 -5.97
CA SER A 311 1.99 4.70 -6.85
C SER A 311 1.64 4.14 -8.24
N SER A 312 2.15 2.96 -8.59
CA SER A 312 1.93 2.35 -9.91
C SER A 312 0.55 1.73 -10.07
N TRP A 313 0.06 1.72 -11.30
CA TRP A 313 -1.18 1.04 -11.66
C TRP A 313 -1.08 -0.47 -11.45
N GLU A 314 0.08 -1.04 -11.78
CA GLU A 314 0.41 -2.45 -11.66
C GLU A 314 0.25 -2.95 -10.22
N TRP A 315 0.60 -2.11 -9.25
CA TRP A 315 0.39 -2.42 -7.84
C TRP A 315 -1.06 -2.19 -7.41
N VAL A 316 -1.58 -0.96 -7.56
CA VAL A 316 -2.88 -0.58 -7.01
C VAL A 316 -4.01 -1.43 -7.61
N PHE A 317 -4.04 -1.54 -8.93
CA PHE A 317 -5.08 -2.25 -9.67
C PHE A 317 -4.61 -3.61 -10.18
N GLY A 318 -3.38 -3.69 -10.70
CA GLY A 318 -2.84 -4.89 -11.32
C GLY A 318 -2.59 -6.05 -10.35
N THR A 319 -2.53 -5.79 -9.04
CA THR A 319 -2.44 -6.86 -8.03
C THR A 319 -3.81 -7.41 -7.63
N SER A 320 -4.91 -6.86 -8.16
CA SER A 320 -6.25 -7.43 -7.96
C SER A 320 -6.29 -8.89 -8.45
N PRO A 321 -6.80 -9.85 -7.64
CA PRO A 321 -6.97 -11.22 -8.08
C PRO A 321 -7.82 -11.31 -9.34
N LYS A 322 -7.59 -12.36 -10.14
CA LYS A 322 -8.38 -12.64 -11.35
C LYS A 322 -9.87 -12.55 -11.06
N PHE A 323 -10.62 -12.01 -12.00
CA PHE A 323 -12.06 -11.86 -11.88
C PHE A 323 -12.77 -11.99 -13.22
N THR A 324 -14.01 -12.44 -13.17
CA THR A 324 -14.92 -12.52 -14.32
C THR A 324 -16.12 -11.63 -14.11
N ILE A 325 -16.62 -11.05 -15.20
CA ILE A 325 -17.84 -10.25 -15.21
C ILE A 325 -18.84 -10.94 -16.13
N PRO A 326 -19.97 -11.47 -15.59
CA PRO A 326 -20.99 -12.11 -16.41
C PRO A 326 -21.77 -11.07 -17.21
N LEU A 327 -21.93 -11.30 -18.51
CA LEU A 327 -22.76 -10.53 -19.43
C LEU A 327 -23.90 -11.41 -19.92
N ARG A 328 -25.14 -11.02 -19.64
CA ARG A 328 -26.32 -11.79 -20.02
C ARG A 328 -26.78 -11.38 -21.42
N ILE A 329 -26.61 -12.23 -22.42
CA ILE A 329 -26.85 -11.88 -23.83
C ILE A 329 -28.18 -12.39 -24.38
N ALA A 330 -28.81 -13.34 -23.67
CA ALA A 330 -30.15 -13.85 -23.93
C ALA A 330 -30.80 -14.33 -22.61
N ALA A 331 -32.02 -14.88 -22.69
CA ALA A 331 -32.72 -15.40 -21.50
C ALA A 331 -31.96 -16.56 -20.82
N ASP A 332 -31.16 -17.32 -21.56
CA ASP A 332 -30.49 -18.55 -21.15
C ASP A 332 -29.00 -18.59 -21.49
N ARG A 333 -28.42 -17.48 -21.98
CA ARG A 333 -27.02 -17.43 -22.42
C ARG A 333 -26.25 -16.30 -21.73
N THR A 334 -25.17 -16.67 -21.07
CA THR A 334 -24.22 -15.76 -20.41
C THR A 334 -22.83 -15.93 -21.00
N ILE A 335 -22.13 -14.82 -21.22
CA ILE A 335 -20.70 -14.83 -21.52
C ILE A 335 -19.94 -14.15 -20.39
N HIS A 336 -18.74 -14.62 -20.10
CA HIS A 336 -17.92 -14.12 -19.00
C HIS A 336 -16.75 -13.33 -19.55
N VAL A 337 -16.66 -12.04 -19.20
CA VAL A 337 -15.48 -11.23 -19.49
C VAL A 337 -14.39 -11.57 -18.49
N GLN A 338 -13.27 -12.08 -18.97
CA GLN A 338 -12.13 -12.46 -18.14
C GLN A 338 -11.17 -11.29 -17.97
N CYS A 339 -10.86 -10.96 -16.72
CA CYS A 339 -9.91 -9.92 -16.36
C CYS A 339 -8.78 -10.49 -15.48
N GLN A 340 -7.55 -10.14 -15.81
CA GLN A 340 -6.35 -10.53 -15.06
C GLN A 340 -5.39 -9.35 -14.99
N LYS A 341 -4.71 -9.22 -13.84
CA LYS A 341 -3.80 -8.11 -13.58
C LYS A 341 -4.43 -6.74 -13.87
N GLY A 342 -5.74 -6.59 -13.60
CA GLY A 342 -6.50 -5.38 -13.89
C GLY A 342 -6.73 -5.07 -15.36
N ARG A 343 -6.50 -6.00 -16.29
CA ARG A 343 -6.69 -5.83 -17.73
C ARG A 343 -7.69 -6.85 -18.27
N PHE A 344 -8.35 -6.49 -19.36
CA PHE A 344 -9.13 -7.41 -20.17
C PHE A 344 -8.21 -8.49 -20.76
N VAL A 345 -8.63 -9.75 -20.71
CA VAL A 345 -7.91 -10.90 -21.27
C VAL A 345 -8.69 -11.57 -22.39
N GLY A 346 -10.01 -11.71 -22.25
CA GLY A 346 -10.81 -12.44 -23.21
C GLY A 346 -12.23 -12.71 -22.74
N PHE A 347 -12.91 -13.59 -23.46
CA PHE A 347 -14.25 -14.07 -23.13
C PHE A 347 -14.21 -15.57 -22.84
N GLN A 348 -15.08 -16.01 -21.95
CA GLN A 348 -15.40 -17.41 -21.73
C GLN A 348 -16.90 -17.60 -21.93
N GLU A 349 -17.28 -18.50 -22.82
CA GLU A 349 -18.68 -18.87 -23.03
C GLU A 349 -19.06 -19.97 -22.05
N GLU A 350 -20.28 -19.94 -21.52
CA GLU A 350 -20.85 -21.10 -20.81
C GLU A 350 -21.13 -22.21 -21.83
N GLU A 351 -20.89 -23.46 -21.43
CA GLU A 351 -21.22 -24.62 -22.26
C GLU A 351 -22.75 -24.71 -22.41
N THR A 352 -23.22 -24.55 -23.65
CA THR A 352 -24.62 -24.74 -24.04
C THR A 352 -24.74 -25.87 -25.06
N ASP A 353 -25.87 -26.56 -25.09
CA ASP A 353 -26.13 -27.67 -26.04
C ASP A 353 -26.06 -27.24 -27.52
N VAL A 354 -26.20 -25.93 -27.79
CA VAL A 354 -26.10 -25.34 -29.12
C VAL A 354 -24.82 -24.50 -29.23
N SER A 355 -23.91 -24.91 -30.13
CA SER A 355 -22.70 -24.16 -30.45
C SER A 355 -22.97 -23.11 -31.53
N ASP A 356 -22.65 -21.84 -31.24
CA ASP A 356 -22.77 -20.72 -32.18
C ASP A 356 -21.38 -20.28 -32.63
N ALA A 357 -20.85 -21.00 -33.62
CA ALA A 357 -19.50 -20.79 -34.15
C ALA A 357 -19.28 -19.37 -34.71
N ALA A 358 -20.33 -18.72 -35.21
CA ALA A 358 -20.26 -17.35 -35.72
C ALA A 358 -20.04 -16.36 -34.57
N LEU A 359 -20.79 -16.48 -33.47
CA LEU A 359 -20.57 -15.65 -32.29
C LEU A 359 -19.20 -15.91 -31.66
N SER A 360 -18.79 -17.16 -31.51
CA SER A 360 -17.47 -17.49 -30.95
C SER A 360 -16.32 -16.92 -31.80
N SER A 361 -16.45 -16.96 -33.13
CA SER A 361 -15.48 -16.33 -34.04
C SER A 361 -15.41 -14.81 -33.85
N TRP A 362 -16.57 -14.16 -33.78
CA TRP A 362 -16.66 -12.72 -33.56
C TRP A 362 -16.11 -12.29 -32.19
N LEU A 363 -16.41 -13.04 -31.13
CA LEU A 363 -15.88 -12.81 -29.78
C LEU A 363 -14.36 -12.91 -29.74
N ARG A 364 -13.75 -13.84 -30.49
CA ARG A 364 -12.28 -13.92 -30.60
C ARG A 364 -11.68 -12.68 -31.27
N GLN A 365 -12.32 -12.14 -32.31
CA GLN A 365 -11.86 -10.92 -32.97
C GLN A 365 -12.02 -9.70 -32.06
N LEU A 366 -13.15 -9.58 -31.36
CA LEU A 366 -13.38 -8.52 -30.38
C LEU A 366 -12.39 -8.62 -29.20
N ALA A 367 -12.11 -9.83 -28.70
CA ALA A 367 -11.13 -10.04 -27.65
C ALA A 367 -9.72 -9.62 -28.09
N HIS A 368 -9.35 -9.89 -29.34
CA HIS A 368 -8.09 -9.42 -29.90
C HIS A 368 -8.01 -7.88 -29.92
N ALA A 369 -9.08 -7.20 -30.32
CA ALA A 369 -9.15 -5.74 -30.30
C ALA A 369 -9.08 -5.14 -28.88
N LEU A 370 -9.66 -5.82 -27.89
CA LEU A 370 -9.68 -5.40 -26.49
C LEU A 370 -8.44 -5.84 -25.70
N SER A 371 -7.56 -6.64 -26.28
CA SER A 371 -6.44 -7.27 -25.57
C SER A 371 -5.61 -6.26 -24.77
N GLU A 372 -5.32 -6.59 -23.52
CA GLU A 372 -4.55 -5.77 -22.56
C GLU A 372 -5.17 -4.40 -22.22
N SER A 373 -6.41 -4.12 -22.65
CA SER A 373 -7.11 -2.88 -22.29
C SER A 373 -7.27 -2.81 -20.77
N PRO A 374 -6.84 -1.71 -20.12
CA PRO A 374 -6.94 -1.60 -18.67
C PRO A 374 -8.40 -1.54 -18.25
N CYS A 375 -8.72 -2.14 -17.11
CA CYS A 375 -10.01 -2.00 -16.42
C CYS A 375 -10.07 -0.60 -15.80
N LYS A 376 -10.20 0.41 -16.65
CA LYS A 376 -10.26 1.83 -16.28
C LYS A 376 -11.43 2.45 -17.01
N ARG A 377 -12.04 3.45 -16.38
CA ARG A 377 -13.16 4.19 -16.93
C ARG A 377 -13.00 4.51 -18.40
N ASN A 378 -13.92 4.01 -19.20
CA ASN A 378 -14.02 4.23 -20.64
C ASN A 378 -12.82 3.77 -21.48
N ALA A 379 -11.85 3.06 -20.90
CA ALA A 379 -10.66 2.63 -21.62
C ALA A 379 -10.95 1.61 -22.72
N TRP A 380 -12.09 0.93 -22.66
CA TRP A 380 -12.48 -0.07 -23.67
C TRP A 380 -13.21 0.56 -24.85
N LEU A 381 -13.67 1.82 -24.75
CA LEU A 381 -14.50 2.44 -25.78
C LEU A 381 -13.76 2.63 -27.11
N VAL A 382 -12.52 3.13 -27.06
CA VAL A 382 -11.70 3.34 -28.27
C VAL A 382 -11.47 2.04 -29.04
N PRO A 383 -10.94 0.95 -28.41
CA PRO A 383 -10.76 -0.31 -29.12
C PRO A 383 -12.09 -0.93 -29.60
N ILE A 384 -13.19 -0.77 -28.84
CA ILE A 384 -14.53 -1.19 -29.30
C ILE A 384 -14.92 -0.45 -30.58
N TYR A 385 -14.83 0.88 -30.61
CA TYR A 385 -15.22 1.65 -31.80
C TYR A 385 -14.32 1.35 -33.00
N ALA A 386 -13.02 1.16 -32.78
CA ALA A 386 -12.11 0.74 -33.84
C ALA A 386 -12.51 -0.61 -34.44
N PHE A 387 -12.81 -1.61 -33.60
CA PHE A 387 -13.29 -2.91 -34.03
C PHE A 387 -14.62 -2.84 -34.82
N LEU A 388 -15.55 -1.99 -34.36
CA LEU A 388 -16.82 -1.80 -35.05
C LEU A 388 -16.65 -1.12 -36.42
N SER A 389 -15.67 -0.23 -36.56
CA SER A 389 -15.40 0.45 -37.84
C SER A 389 -14.85 -0.47 -38.93
N THR A 390 -14.18 -1.55 -38.55
CA THR A 390 -13.62 -2.55 -39.48
C THR A 390 -14.57 -3.72 -39.72
N SER A 391 -15.57 -3.90 -38.86
CA SER A 391 -16.60 -4.92 -38.99
C SER A 391 -17.65 -4.47 -40.01
N ALA A 392 -17.44 -4.78 -41.30
CA ALA A 392 -18.24 -4.32 -42.43
C ALA A 392 -19.67 -4.92 -42.55
N GLY A 393 -20.33 -5.31 -41.45
CA GLY A 393 -21.63 -5.99 -41.45
C GLY A 393 -22.61 -5.45 -40.42
N HIS A 394 -23.90 -5.74 -40.63
CA HIS A 394 -24.93 -5.48 -39.61
C HIS A 394 -24.67 -6.40 -38.40
N LEU A 395 -24.54 -5.80 -37.21
CA LEU A 395 -24.40 -6.57 -35.97
C LEU A 395 -25.69 -7.33 -35.66
N SER A 396 -25.56 -8.56 -35.18
CA SER A 396 -26.70 -9.31 -34.62
C SER A 396 -27.19 -8.67 -33.32
N THR A 397 -28.42 -8.98 -32.92
CA THR A 397 -28.99 -8.52 -31.64
C THR A 397 -28.10 -8.88 -30.44
N GLN A 398 -27.52 -10.09 -30.43
CA GLN A 398 -26.59 -10.53 -29.39
C GLN A 398 -25.30 -9.70 -29.38
N GLN A 399 -24.73 -9.42 -30.56
CA GLN A 399 -23.52 -8.60 -30.67
C GLN A 399 -23.78 -7.16 -30.18
N ILE A 400 -24.93 -6.57 -30.52
CA ILE A 400 -25.33 -5.24 -30.02
C ILE A 400 -25.43 -5.24 -28.49
N GLU A 401 -26.05 -6.26 -27.90
CA GLU A 401 -26.20 -6.36 -26.45
C GLU A 401 -24.84 -6.54 -25.74
N ILE A 402 -23.93 -7.35 -26.31
CA ILE A 402 -22.56 -7.49 -25.81
C ILE A 402 -21.83 -6.15 -25.80
N ILE A 403 -21.86 -5.41 -26.91
CA ILE A 403 -21.23 -4.08 -27.01
C ILE A 403 -21.85 -3.11 -26.00
N SER A 404 -23.18 -3.11 -25.87
CA SER A 404 -23.90 -2.28 -24.89
C SER A 404 -23.43 -2.56 -23.45
N GLN A 405 -23.35 -3.84 -23.07
CA GLN A 405 -22.87 -4.25 -21.75
C GLN A 405 -21.39 -3.94 -21.53
N LEU A 406 -20.53 -4.18 -22.50
CA LEU A 406 -19.10 -3.85 -22.40
C LEU A 406 -18.87 -2.36 -22.21
N ARG A 407 -19.66 -1.50 -22.86
CA ARG A 407 -19.61 -0.05 -22.65
C ARG A 407 -20.02 0.33 -21.23
N ARG A 408 -21.07 -0.30 -20.68
CA ARG A 408 -21.50 -0.10 -19.28
C ARG A 408 -20.44 -0.55 -18.29
N VAL A 409 -19.89 -1.75 -18.48
CA VAL A 409 -18.79 -2.28 -17.66
C VAL A 409 -17.58 -1.36 -17.70
N SER A 410 -17.16 -0.92 -18.89
CA SER A 410 -16.03 0.00 -19.04
C SER A 410 -16.27 1.35 -18.37
N ALA A 411 -17.51 1.84 -18.37
CA ALA A 411 -17.87 3.09 -17.70
C ALA A 411 -17.89 2.97 -16.17
N SER A 412 -18.09 1.76 -15.62
CA SER A 412 -18.12 1.49 -14.18
C SER A 412 -16.74 1.24 -13.55
N PHE A 413 -15.72 0.87 -14.33
CA PHE A 413 -14.34 0.84 -13.84
C PHE A 413 -13.83 2.25 -13.51
#